data_AF-A0A4Y2E616-F1
#
_entry.id   AF-A0A4Y2E616-F1
#
_cell.length_a   1.000
_cell.length_b   1.000
_cell.length_c   1.000
_cell.angle_alpha   90.00
_cell.angle_beta   90.00
_cell.angle_gamma   90.00
#
_symmetry.space_group_name_H-M   'P 1'
#
loop_
_entity.id
_entity.type
_entity.pdbx_description
1 polymer ?
#
loop_
_entity_poly.entity_id
_entity_poly.type
_entity_poly.pdbx_seq_one_letter_code
_entity_poly.pdbx_strand_id
1 'polypeptide(L)'
;MGTRLRNLRNKLKSIKLSDGKKISRRGRLTNAQILLILKYYGLAIRRNTSKSVDEMSKSIWAIYFHKLSTDAKPQHGLCPMGSESWCGFNKCLISGEKYIP
;
A
#
# COMPACT_ATOMS: atom_id res chain seq x y z
N MET A 1 -4.33 6.49 -12.10
CA MET A 1 -3.33 5.56 -11.51
C MET A 1 -3.39 4.14 -12.10
N GLY A 2 -4.55 3.46 -12.08
CA GLY A 2 -4.65 2.02 -12.41
C GLY A 2 -4.13 1.62 -13.80
N THR A 3 -4.45 2.40 -14.84
CA THR A 3 -3.98 2.14 -16.21
C THR A 3 -2.46 2.18 -16.31
N ARG A 4 -1.80 3.15 -15.67
CA ARG A 4 -0.33 3.23 -15.65
C ARG A 4 0.32 1.99 -15.02
N LEU A 5 -0.23 1.50 -13.91
CA LEU A 5 0.26 0.28 -13.26
C LEU A 5 0.07 -0.96 -14.13
N ARG A 6 -1.08 -1.09 -14.80
CA ARG A 6 -1.33 -2.18 -15.76
C ARG A 6 -0.39 -2.12 -16.95
N ASN A 7 -0.13 -0.94 -17.49
CA ASN A 7 0.80 -0.74 -18.61
C ASN A 7 2.23 -1.08 -18.20
N LEU A 8 2.68 -0.63 -17.03
CA LEU A 8 4.01 -0.98 -16.49
C LEU A 8 4.15 -2.48 -16.32
N ARG A 9 3.17 -3.14 -15.68
CA ARG A 9 3.16 -4.59 -15.51
C ARG A 9 3.21 -5.29 -16.88
N ASN A 10 2.42 -4.85 -17.86
CA ASN A 10 2.40 -5.44 -19.19
C ASN A 10 3.74 -5.28 -19.92
N LYS A 11 4.38 -4.11 -19.80
CA LYS A 11 5.72 -3.85 -20.35
C LYS A 11 6.77 -4.79 -19.75
N LEU A 12 6.66 -5.07 -18.45
CA LEU A 12 7.65 -5.85 -17.70
C LEU A 12 7.28 -7.33 -17.51
N LYS A 13 6.11 -7.79 -17.97
CA LYS A 13 5.59 -9.15 -17.67
C LYS A 13 6.50 -10.28 -18.14
N SER A 14 7.21 -10.07 -19.24
CA SER A 14 8.12 -11.04 -19.86
C SER A 14 9.59 -10.81 -19.50
N ILE A 15 9.90 -9.71 -18.80
CA ILE A 15 11.27 -9.31 -18.46
C ILE A 15 11.60 -9.80 -17.04
N LYS A 16 12.80 -10.35 -16.84
CA LYS A 16 13.34 -10.62 -15.51
C LYS A 16 13.88 -9.30 -14.93
N LEU A 17 13.49 -8.99 -13.70
CA LEU A 17 14.04 -7.84 -12.98
C LEU A 17 15.48 -8.13 -12.54
N SER A 18 16.14 -7.16 -11.90
CA SER A 18 17.52 -7.29 -11.41
C SER A 18 17.75 -8.52 -10.52
N ASP A 19 16.71 -8.98 -9.82
CA ASP A 19 16.72 -10.18 -8.98
C ASP A 19 16.37 -11.49 -9.72
N GLY A 20 16.36 -11.47 -11.05
CA GLY A 20 16.09 -12.64 -11.90
C GLY A 20 14.63 -13.11 -11.91
N LYS A 21 13.73 -12.43 -11.19
CA LYS A 21 12.32 -12.81 -11.05
C LYS A 21 11.42 -11.91 -11.91
N LYS A 22 10.31 -12.44 -12.40
CA LYS A 22 9.29 -11.69 -13.16
C LYS A 22 8.45 -10.79 -12.25
N ILE A 23 7.90 -9.70 -12.79
CA ILE A 23 7.05 -8.76 -12.05
C ILE A 23 5.71 -9.36 -11.57
N SER A 24 5.24 -10.44 -12.18
CA SER A 24 3.96 -11.08 -11.89
C SER A 24 4.00 -12.16 -10.80
N ARG A 25 5.13 -12.35 -10.11
CA ARG A 25 5.26 -13.34 -9.01
C ARG A 25 4.62 -12.84 -7.70
N ARG A 26 4.42 -13.77 -6.75
CA ARG A 26 3.95 -13.46 -5.38
C ARG A 26 4.83 -12.38 -4.74
N GLY A 27 4.20 -11.46 -4.01
CA GLY A 27 4.88 -10.32 -3.37
C GLY A 27 5.26 -9.19 -4.32
N ARG A 28 4.69 -9.13 -5.54
CA ARG A 28 4.99 -8.10 -6.55
C ARG A 28 3.73 -7.48 -7.15
N LEU A 29 3.92 -6.62 -8.15
CA LEU A 29 2.85 -5.92 -8.86
C LEU A 29 2.02 -6.87 -9.74
N THR A 30 1.15 -7.65 -9.11
CA THR A 30 0.17 -8.53 -9.79
C THR A 30 -1.14 -7.79 -10.11
N ASN A 31 -2.02 -8.40 -10.91
CA ASN A 31 -3.37 -7.90 -11.14
C ASN A 31 -4.12 -7.66 -9.81
N ALA A 32 -4.06 -8.63 -8.91
CA ALA A 32 -4.69 -8.56 -7.60
C ALA A 32 -4.15 -7.37 -6.78
N GLN A 33 -2.82 -7.17 -6.75
CA GLN A 33 -2.24 -6.02 -6.04
C GLN A 33 -2.65 -4.69 -6.68
N ILE A 34 -2.72 -4.59 -8.01
CA ILE A 34 -3.19 -3.38 -8.68
C ILE A 34 -4.65 -3.06 -8.31
N LEU A 35 -5.54 -4.07 -8.33
CA LEU A 35 -6.93 -3.89 -7.93
C LEU A 35 -7.05 -3.47 -6.47
N LEU A 36 -6.25 -4.06 -5.58
CA LEU A 36 -6.22 -3.71 -4.17
C LEU A 36 -5.77 -2.26 -3.94
N ILE A 37 -4.69 -1.83 -4.60
CA ILE A 37 -4.21 -0.45 -4.54
C ILE A 37 -5.29 0.53 -5.04
N LEU A 38 -5.99 0.21 -6.13
CA LEU A 38 -7.09 1.05 -6.64
C LEU A 38 -8.26 1.13 -5.65
N LYS A 39 -8.63 0.00 -5.03
CA LYS A 39 -9.69 -0.06 -4.02
C LYS A 39 -9.34 0.84 -2.83
N TYR A 40 -8.13 0.74 -2.30
CA TYR A 40 -7.69 1.56 -1.17
C TYR A 40 -7.58 3.04 -1.55
N TYR A 41 -7.09 3.35 -2.75
CA TYR A 41 -7.00 4.72 -3.24
C TYR A 41 -8.39 5.39 -3.28
N GLY A 42 -9.38 4.72 -3.85
CA GLY A 42 -10.76 5.23 -3.85
C GLY A 42 -11.35 5.33 -2.44
N LEU A 43 -11.03 4.39 -1.55
CA LEU A 43 -11.47 4.43 -0.16
C LEU A 43 -10.86 5.62 0.61
N ALA A 44 -9.57 5.92 0.39
CA ALA A 44 -8.90 7.07 1.00
C ALA A 44 -9.55 8.38 0.57
N ILE A 45 -9.94 8.54 -0.70
CA ILE A 45 -10.68 9.71 -1.16
C ILE A 45 -12.05 9.79 -0.48
N ARG A 46 -12.85 8.71 -0.54
CA ARG A 46 -14.22 8.70 0.00
C ARG A 46 -14.28 8.95 1.51
N ARG A 47 -13.27 8.50 2.28
CA ARG A 47 -13.22 8.71 3.74
C ARG A 47 -12.77 10.11 4.15
N ASN A 48 -12.25 10.90 3.22
CA ASN A 48 -11.70 12.23 3.50
C ASN A 48 -12.42 13.34 2.72
N THR A 49 -13.61 13.09 2.15
CA THR A 49 -14.38 14.10 1.39
C THR A 49 -14.80 15.29 2.23
N SER A 50 -15.01 15.10 3.54
CA SER A 50 -15.32 16.17 4.50
C SER A 50 -14.10 16.74 5.21
N LYS A 51 -12.88 16.31 4.84
CA LYS A 51 -11.63 16.74 5.46
C LYS A 51 -10.82 17.64 4.52
N SER A 52 -9.69 18.14 4.99
CA SER A 52 -8.78 18.92 4.16
C SER A 52 -8.13 18.09 3.06
N VAL A 53 -7.71 18.77 1.99
CA VAL A 53 -6.94 18.17 0.89
C VAL A 53 -5.65 17.53 1.41
N ASP A 54 -5.02 18.12 2.43
CA ASP A 54 -3.80 17.58 3.04
C ASP A 54 -4.05 16.23 3.71
N GLU A 55 -5.15 16.08 4.45
CA GLU A 55 -5.51 14.80 5.09
C GLU A 55 -5.87 13.73 4.07
N MET A 56 -6.51 14.11 2.97
CA MET A 56 -6.76 13.22 1.84
C MET A 56 -5.44 12.79 1.18
N SER A 57 -4.51 13.73 0.96
CA SER A 57 -3.19 13.47 0.39
C SER A 57 -2.38 12.53 1.27
N LYS A 58 -2.30 12.79 2.58
CA LYS A 58 -1.66 11.91 3.57
C LYS A 58 -2.26 10.49 3.52
N SER A 59 -3.58 10.38 3.49
CA SER A 59 -4.28 9.09 3.41
C SER A 59 -3.97 8.32 2.12
N ILE A 60 -3.80 9.03 1.00
CA ILE A 60 -3.39 8.43 -0.28
C ILE A 60 -1.94 7.94 -0.20
N TRP A 61 -1.02 8.77 0.31
CA TRP A 61 0.39 8.41 0.48
C TRP A 61 0.60 7.27 1.47
N ALA A 62 -0.24 7.17 2.51
CA ALA A 62 -0.23 6.05 3.45
C ALA A 62 -0.32 4.69 2.75
N ILE A 63 -1.11 4.58 1.66
CA ILE A 63 -1.24 3.34 0.88
C ILE A 63 0.09 2.99 0.20
N TYR A 64 0.76 3.99 -0.38
CA TYR A 64 2.06 3.79 -1.04
C TYR A 64 3.12 3.33 -0.05
N PHE A 65 3.30 4.06 1.05
CA PHE A 65 4.29 3.73 2.07
C PHE A 65 4.00 2.39 2.76
N HIS A 66 2.72 2.10 3.04
CA HIS A 66 2.32 0.80 3.58
C HIS A 66 2.69 -0.35 2.63
N LYS A 67 2.53 -0.19 1.31
CA LYS A 67 2.90 -1.21 0.32
C LYS A 67 4.41 -1.30 0.06
N LEU A 68 5.15 -0.23 0.31
CA LEU A 68 6.60 -0.20 0.22
C LEU A 68 7.28 -0.76 1.49
N SER A 69 6.56 -0.79 2.60
CA SER A 69 7.02 -1.27 3.90
C SER A 69 7.54 -2.72 3.82
N THR A 70 8.63 -2.98 4.51
CA THR A 70 9.18 -4.31 4.75
C THR A 70 9.53 -4.45 6.23
N ASP A 71 9.71 -5.68 6.72
CA ASP A 71 10.08 -5.91 8.12
C ASP A 71 11.40 -5.20 8.49
N ALA A 72 12.36 -5.16 7.55
CA ALA A 72 13.63 -4.46 7.75
C ALA A 72 13.52 -2.93 7.61
N LYS A 73 12.50 -2.41 6.92
CA LYS A 73 12.28 -0.99 6.71
C LYS A 73 10.79 -0.66 6.85
N PRO A 74 10.27 -0.59 8.08
CA PRO A 74 8.86 -0.31 8.31
C PRO A 74 8.53 1.12 7.87
N GLN A 75 7.47 1.28 7.07
CA GLN A 75 7.04 2.56 6.51
C GLN A 75 5.55 2.82 6.81
N HIS A 76 5.19 2.68 8.08
CA HIS A 76 3.80 2.82 8.55
C HIS A 76 3.46 4.22 9.10
N GLY A 77 4.39 5.18 9.04
CA GLY A 77 4.24 6.50 9.67
C GLY A 77 3.08 7.37 9.17
N LEU A 78 2.59 7.15 7.94
CA LEU A 78 1.40 7.84 7.42
C LEU A 78 0.11 7.04 7.59
N CYS A 79 0.19 5.79 8.06
CA CYS A 79 -1.00 5.02 8.38
C CYS A 79 -1.70 5.65 9.59
N PRO A 80 -3.03 5.56 9.69
CA PRO A 80 -3.73 6.04 10.88
C PRO A 80 -3.19 5.36 12.15
N MET A 81 -3.26 6.07 13.26
CA MET A 81 -2.92 5.54 14.59
C MET A 81 -4.19 5.09 15.32
N GLY A 82 -4.04 4.31 16.39
CA GLY A 82 -5.13 3.86 17.25
C GLY A 82 -5.67 2.45 16.93
N SER A 83 -6.54 1.96 17.81
CA SER A 83 -7.15 0.61 17.73
C SER A 83 -7.92 0.37 16.42
N GLU A 84 -8.51 1.43 15.88
CA GLU A 84 -9.29 1.42 14.64
C GLU A 84 -8.45 1.57 13.37
N SER A 85 -7.12 1.67 13.50
CA SER A 85 -6.23 1.78 12.36
C SER A 85 -6.33 0.57 11.46
N TRP A 86 -6.55 0.72 10.16
CA TRP A 86 -6.46 -0.43 9.25
C TRP A 86 -5.03 -1.00 9.13
N CYS A 87 -4.01 -0.33 9.68
CA CYS A 87 -2.64 -0.80 9.71
C CYS A 87 -2.38 -1.64 10.95
N GLY A 88 -2.23 -2.96 10.78
CA GLY A 88 -1.95 -3.88 11.89
C GLY A 88 -0.69 -3.51 12.68
N PHE A 89 0.36 -3.01 12.02
CA PHE A 89 1.56 -2.55 12.71
C PHE A 89 1.26 -1.42 13.70
N ASN A 90 0.54 -0.37 13.27
CA ASN A 90 0.16 0.73 14.16
C ASN A 90 -0.84 0.30 15.24
N LYS A 91 -1.71 -0.68 14.97
CA LYS A 91 -2.57 -1.27 16.01
C LYS A 91 -1.74 -1.94 17.10
N CYS A 92 -0.82 -2.81 16.71
CA CYS A 92 0.05 -3.55 17.63
C CYS A 92 0.97 -2.62 18.43
N LEU A 93 1.44 -1.52 17.83
CA LEU A 93 2.19 -0.49 18.57
C LEU A 93 1.39 0.13 19.72
N ILE A 94 0.06 0.20 19.61
CA ILE A 94 -0.81 0.75 20.65
C ILE A 94 -1.23 -0.33 21.65
N SER A 95 -1.56 -1.55 21.19
CA SER A 95 -1.96 -2.64 22.09
C SER A 95 -0.79 -3.26 22.86
N GLY A 96 0.45 -3.03 22.41
CA GLY A 96 1.65 -3.69 22.95
C GLY A 96 1.81 -5.13 22.48
N GLU A 97 0.96 -5.59 21.56
CA GLU A 97 1.01 -6.95 21.02
C GLU A 97 2.10 -7.09 19.94
N LYS A 98 2.53 -8.34 19.71
CA LYS A 98 3.48 -8.63 18.64
C LYS A 98 2.78 -8.55 17.28
N TYR A 99 3.29 -7.68 16.40
CA TYR A 99 2.84 -7.62 15.01
C TYR A 99 3.29 -8.85 14.22
N ILE A 100 2.35 -9.46 13.48
CA ILE A 100 2.59 -10.58 12.56
C ILE A 100 2.15 -10.12 11.15
N PRO A 101 3.08 -9.96 10.19
CA PRO A 101 2.81 -9.42 8.85
C PRO A 101 1.95 -10.29 7.92
#